data_AF-A0AAE3RMD8-F1
#
_entry.id   AF-A0AAE3RMD8-F1
#
_cell.length_a   1.000
_cell.length_b   1.000
_cell.length_c   1.000
_cell.angle_alpha   90.00
_cell.angle_beta   90.00
_cell.angle_gamma   90.00
#
_symmetry.space_group_name_H-M   'P 1'
#
loop_
_entity.id
_entity.type
_entity.pdbx_description
1 polymer ?
#
loop_
_entity_poly.entity_id
_entity_poly.type
_entity_poly.pdbx_seq_one_letter_code
_entity_poly.pdbx_strand_id
1 'polypeptide(L)'
;MQQDFVRVEMPALYCQADAQWIQEQLLRLPSSLRRKIALKYSEAYEIEFNAEPVSYRQENRARHEANVRLRRFVDAHGCALQGYTTQPPLAGSR
;
A
#
# COMPACT_ATOMS: atom_id res chain seq x y z
N MET A 1 16.75 -11.70 25.31
CA MET A 1 16.08 -11.70 23.99
C MET A 1 15.55 -10.29 23.78
N GLN A 2 16.25 -9.45 23.03
CA GLN A 2 15.71 -8.14 22.65
C GLN A 2 14.63 -8.43 21.60
N GLN A 3 13.37 -8.29 22.00
CA GLN A 3 12.29 -8.23 21.02
C GLN A 3 12.53 -6.96 20.22
N ASP A 4 13.05 -7.11 18.99
CA ASP A 4 13.07 -6.03 18.02
C ASP A 4 11.61 -5.66 17.77
N PHE A 5 11.10 -4.71 18.55
CA PHE A 5 9.84 -4.05 18.29
C PHE A 5 10.02 -3.29 16.98
N VAL A 6 9.77 -3.98 15.87
CA VAL A 6 9.71 -3.39 14.54
C VAL A 6 8.57 -2.40 14.58
N ARG A 7 8.88 -1.15 14.93
CA ARG A 7 7.92 -0.05 14.97
C ARG A 7 7.54 0.27 13.53
N VAL A 8 6.45 -0.33 13.07
CA VAL A 8 5.89 -0.03 11.75
C VAL A 8 5.20 1.32 11.84
N GLU A 9 5.69 2.29 11.07
CA GLU A 9 5.01 3.57 10.93
C GLU A 9 3.71 3.36 10.14
N MET A 10 2.59 3.46 10.84
CA MET A 10 1.26 3.40 10.25
C MET A 10 0.98 4.65 9.41
N PRO A 11 0.14 4.55 8.37
CA PRO A 11 -0.31 5.72 7.61
C PRO A 11 -0.97 6.77 8.52
N ALA A 12 -0.94 8.04 8.12
CA ALA A 12 -1.63 9.11 8.86
C ALA A 12 -3.15 9.03 8.70
N LEU A 13 -3.61 8.63 7.51
CA LEU A 13 -5.02 8.46 7.17
C LEU A 13 -5.28 7.02 6.72
N TYR A 14 -6.14 6.34 7.46
CA TYR A 14 -6.60 4.98 7.16
C TYR A 14 -7.86 4.68 7.97
N CYS A 15 -8.62 3.68 7.54
CA CYS A 15 -9.74 3.17 8.33
C CYS A 15 -9.22 2.20 9.39
N GLN A 16 -9.67 2.38 10.64
CA GLN A 16 -9.22 1.58 11.78
C GLN A 16 -9.50 0.08 11.62
N ALA A 17 -10.57 -0.29 10.90
CA ALA A 17 -10.88 -1.68 10.62
C ALA A 17 -9.80 -2.38 9.77
N ASP A 18 -9.06 -1.64 8.94
CA ASP A 18 -7.98 -2.18 8.10
C ASP A 18 -6.60 -2.06 8.75
N ALA A 19 -6.50 -1.50 9.97
CA ALA A 19 -5.22 -1.19 10.62
C ALA A 19 -4.29 -2.39 10.69
N GLN A 20 -4.82 -3.54 11.13
CA GLN A 20 -4.05 -4.78 11.24
C GLN A 20 -3.57 -5.26 9.88
N TRP A 21 -4.45 -5.27 8.86
CA TRP A 21 -4.10 -5.71 7.52
C TRP A 21 -3.04 -4.82 6.88
N ILE A 22 -3.15 -3.50 7.03
CA ILE A 22 -2.17 -2.53 6.54
C ILE A 22 -0.80 -2.77 7.20
N GLN A 23 -0.79 -2.97 8.52
CA GLN A 23 0.46 -3.26 9.25
C GLN A 23 1.12 -4.54 8.72
N GLU A 24 0.37 -5.61 8.53
CA GLU A 24 0.86 -6.87 7.96
C GLU A 24 1.43 -6.67 6.56
N GLN A 25 0.76 -5.90 5.69
CA GLN A 25 1.28 -5.58 4.36
C GLN A 25 2.59 -4.78 4.41
N LEU A 26 2.69 -3.78 5.29
CA LEU A 26 3.91 -2.98 5.44
C LEU A 26 5.07 -3.81 5.99
N LEU A 27 4.81 -4.79 6.87
CA LEU A 27 5.84 -5.69 7.39
C LEU A 27 6.50 -6.54 6.30
N ARG A 28 5.76 -6.90 5.24
CA ARG A 28 6.28 -7.65 4.08
C ARG A 28 7.27 -6.82 3.24
N LEU A 29 7.27 -5.50 3.40
CA LEU A 29 8.20 -4.60 2.72
C LEU A 29 9.49 -4.39 3.53
N PRO A 30 10.63 -4.07 2.87
CA PRO A 30 11.85 -3.63 3.54
C PRO A 30 11.61 -2.39 4.39
N SER A 31 12.27 -2.29 5.54
CA SER A 31 12.13 -1.18 6.50
C SER A 31 12.30 0.21 5.87
N SER A 32 13.22 0.35 4.91
CA SER A 32 13.48 1.60 4.18
C SER A 32 12.31 2.11 3.35
N LEU A 33 11.44 1.21 2.86
CA LEU A 33 10.27 1.57 2.03
C LEU A 33 9.00 1.79 2.85
N ARG A 34 8.88 1.19 4.03
CA ARG A 34 7.63 1.23 4.84
C ARG A 34 7.10 2.64 5.05
N ARG A 35 7.97 3.56 5.50
CA ARG A 35 7.61 4.98 5.71
C ARG A 35 7.07 5.65 4.45
N LYS A 36 7.77 5.45 3.32
CA LYS A 36 7.38 6.03 2.03
C LYS A 36 6.03 5.48 1.55
N ILE A 37 5.78 4.20 1.76
CA ILE A 37 4.53 3.56 1.35
C ILE A 37 3.38 3.93 2.28
N ALA A 38 3.62 4.08 3.58
CA ALA A 38 2.61 4.59 4.52
C ALA A 38 2.16 6.02 4.17
N LEU A 39 3.10 6.89 3.76
CA LEU A 39 2.76 8.23 3.27
C LEU A 39 1.91 8.17 1.99
N LYS A 40 2.37 7.43 0.96
CA LYS A 40 1.63 7.27 -0.29
C LYS A 40 0.24 6.64 -0.11
N TYR A 41 0.11 5.71 0.84
CA TYR A 41 -1.18 5.14 1.20
C TYR A 41 -2.13 6.23 1.72
N SER A 42 -1.64 7.08 2.63
CA SER A 42 -2.43 8.19 3.20
C SER A 42 -2.88 9.16 2.10
N GLU A 43 -1.97 9.54 1.20
CA GLU A 43 -2.27 10.40 0.06
C GLU A 43 -3.35 9.79 -0.86
N ALA A 44 -3.21 8.50 -1.20
CA ALA A 44 -4.19 7.81 -2.04
C ALA A 44 -5.56 7.73 -1.35
N TYR A 45 -5.59 7.49 -0.05
CA TYR A 45 -6.81 7.46 0.73
C TYR A 45 -7.51 8.82 0.71
N GLU A 46 -6.78 9.89 0.99
CA GLU A 46 -7.33 11.26 1.03
C GLU A 46 -7.84 11.72 -0.33
N ILE A 47 -7.09 11.46 -1.41
CA ILE A 47 -7.50 11.83 -2.77
C ILE A 47 -8.81 11.16 -3.15
N GLU A 48 -8.93 9.85 -2.94
CA GLU A 48 -10.11 9.08 -3.33
C GLU A 48 -11.31 9.39 -2.42
N PHE A 49 -11.05 9.71 -1.15
CA PHE A 49 -12.07 10.19 -0.21
C PHE A 49 -12.68 11.51 -0.68
N ASN A 50 -11.82 12.48 -1.03
CA ASN A 50 -12.25 13.81 -1.49
C ASN A 50 -12.84 13.79 -2.90
N ALA A 51 -12.45 12.82 -3.74
CA ALA A 51 -12.99 12.66 -5.09
C ALA A 51 -14.41 12.10 -5.11
N GLU A 52 -14.81 11.32 -4.11
CA GLU A 52 -16.15 10.73 -4.04
C GLU A 52 -17.18 11.78 -3.58
N PRO A 53 -18.21 12.08 -4.39
CA PRO A 53 -19.20 13.11 -4.05
C PRO A 53 -20.23 12.64 -3.03
N VAL A 54 -20.39 11.32 -2.86
CA VAL A 54 -21.40 10.73 -1.97
C VAL A 54 -20.78 10.44 -0.61
N SER A 55 -21.08 11.27 0.39
CA SER A 55 -20.47 11.23 1.73
C SER A 55 -20.38 9.84 2.38
N TYR A 56 -21.45 9.05 2.36
CA TYR A 56 -21.46 7.72 2.97
C TYR A 56 -20.69 6.65 2.17
N ARG A 57 -20.27 6.95 0.94
CA ARG A 57 -19.45 6.06 0.10
C ARG A 57 -17.97 6.42 0.13
N GLN A 58 -17.62 7.64 0.54
CA GLN A 58 -16.26 8.17 0.53
C GLN A 58 -15.28 7.23 1.23
N GLU A 59 -15.62 6.78 2.44
CA GLU A 59 -14.76 5.88 3.21
C GLU A 59 -14.53 4.55 2.47
N ASN A 60 -15.59 3.91 1.98
CA ASN A 60 -15.48 2.64 1.26
C ASN A 60 -14.68 2.76 -0.04
N ARG A 61 -14.87 3.86 -0.78
CA ARG A 61 -14.12 4.15 -2.01
C ARG A 61 -12.64 4.35 -1.71
N ALA A 62 -12.32 5.19 -0.72
CA ALA A 62 -10.96 5.48 -0.29
C ALA A 62 -10.23 4.22 0.21
N ARG A 63 -10.88 3.45 1.09
CA ARG A 63 -10.34 2.17 1.58
C ARG A 63 -10.07 1.21 0.43
N HIS A 64 -11.02 1.05 -0.50
CA HIS A 64 -10.87 0.12 -1.61
C HIS A 64 -9.66 0.46 -2.48
N GLU A 65 -9.58 1.69 -2.96
CA GLU A 65 -8.49 2.12 -3.86
C GLU A 65 -7.12 2.10 -3.16
N ALA A 66 -7.04 2.60 -1.92
CA ALA A 66 -5.79 2.60 -1.16
C ALA A 66 -5.30 1.17 -0.87
N ASN A 67 -6.20 0.27 -0.42
CA ASN A 67 -5.87 -1.13 -0.15
C ASN A 67 -5.48 -1.90 -1.42
N VAL A 68 -6.17 -1.67 -2.54
CA VAL A 68 -5.82 -2.29 -3.83
C VAL A 68 -4.43 -1.84 -4.29
N ARG A 69 -4.11 -0.55 -4.17
CA ARG A 69 -2.77 -0.03 -4.51
C ARG A 69 -1.69 -0.63 -3.61
N LEU A 70 -1.92 -0.70 -2.30
CA LEU A 70 -0.97 -1.31 -1.36
C LEU A 70 -0.72 -2.78 -1.69
N ARG A 71 -1.78 -3.55 -1.92
CA ARG A 71 -1.68 -4.97 -2.28
C ARG A 71 -0.87 -5.17 -3.56
N ARG A 72 -1.22 -4.45 -4.64
CA ARG A 72 -0.50 -4.53 -5.91
C ARG A 72 0.98 -4.19 -5.76
N PHE A 73 1.30 -3.19 -4.95
CA PHE A 73 2.69 -2.81 -4.68
C PHE A 73 3.44 -3.91 -3.92
N VAL A 74 2.84 -4.45 -2.85
CA VAL A 74 3.43 -5.52 -2.05
C VAL A 74 3.61 -6.80 -2.88
N ASP A 75 2.63 -7.16 -3.71
CA ASP A 75 2.71 -8.33 -4.60
C ASP A 75 3.80 -8.14 -5.67
N ALA A 76 3.87 -6.96 -6.30
CA ALA A 76 4.93 -6.65 -7.26
C ALA A 76 6.33 -6.68 -6.61
N HIS A 77 6.47 -6.15 -5.40
CA HIS A 77 7.72 -6.21 -4.66
C HIS A 77 8.07 -7.62 -4.18
N GLY A 78 7.07 -8.45 -3.85
CA GLY A 78 7.24 -9.87 -3.56
C GLY A 78 7.79 -10.64 -4.77
N CYS A 79 7.24 -10.41 -5.96
CA CYS A 79 7.74 -10.98 -7.21
C CYS A 79 9.15 -10.49 -7.56
N ALA A 80 9.43 -9.19 -7.38
CA ALA A 80 10.74 -8.61 -7.63
C ALA A 80 11.82 -9.16 -6.68
N LEU A 81 11.48 -9.41 -5.41
CA LEU A 81 12.37 -10.03 -4.43
C LEU A 81 12.63 -11.52 -4.70
N GLN A 82 11.71 -12.21 -5.38
CA GLN A 82 11.87 -13.61 -5.81
C GLN A 82 12.60 -13.75 -7.17
N GLY A 83 13.11 -12.65 -7.74
CA GLY A 83 13.89 -12.69 -8.99
C GLY A 83 13.05 -12.77 -10.27
N TYR A 84 11.72 -12.69 -10.18
CA TYR A 84 10.83 -12.60 -11.34
C TYR A 84 10.68 -11.15 -11.79
N THR A 85 11.79 -10.50 -12.16
CA THR A 85 11.72 -9.30 -12.99
C THR A 85 11.36 -9.76 -14.41
N THR A 86 10.07 -9.93 -14.69
CA THR A 86 9.62 -10.12 -16.08
C THR A 86 10.12 -8.95 -16.91
N GLN A 87 10.80 -9.25 -18.02
CA GLN A 87 11.30 -8.23 -18.94
C GLN A 87 10.18 -7.25 -19.31
N PRO A 88 10.44 -5.94 -19.33
CA PRO A 88 9.45 -4.97 -19.79
C PRO A 88 9.00 -5.37 -21.21
N PRO A 89 7.70 -5.29 -21.53
CA PRO A 89 7.23 -5.60 -22.87
C PRO A 89 7.96 -4.68 -23.85
N LEU A 90 8.71 -5.27 -24.79
CA LEU A 90 9.39 -4.55 -25.85
C LEU A 90 8.31 -3.85 -26.69
N ALA A 91 8.15 -2.54 -26.49
CA ALA A 91 7.34 -1.71 -27.36
C ALA A 91 8.06 -1.56 -28.71
N GLY A 92 7.79 -2.48 -29.63
CA GLY A 92 8.33 -2.40 -31.00
C GLY A 92 8.50 -3.76 -31.66
N SER A 93 7.41 -4.36 -32.13
CA SER A 93 7.47 -5.35 -33.20
C SER A 93 6.21 -5.19 -34.04
N ARG A 94 6.29 -4.29 -35.03
CA ARG A 94 5.35 -4.24 -36.14
C ARG A 94 6.12 -4.51 -37.41
#